data_AF-A0A350QX91-F1
#
_entry.id   AF-A0A350QX91-F1
#
_cell.length_a   1.000
_cell.length_b   1.000
_cell.length_c   1.000
_cell.angle_alpha   90.00
_cell.angle_beta   90.00
_cell.angle_gamma   90.00
#
_symmetry.space_group_name_H-M   'P 1'
#
loop_
_entity.id
_entity.type
_entity.pdbx_description
1 polymer ?
#
loop_
_entity_poly.entity_id
_entity_poly.type
_entity_poly.pdbx_seq_one_letter_code
_entity_poly.pdbx_strand_id
1 'polypeptide(L)'
;ANSGKDPSQQPAVLENALTQIEAGSDCIHAVMIESHLKEGSQSFPRPLDELDYGVSITDGCIGWDETEACLRRAAEVVDKSRFS
;
A
#
# COMPACT_ATOMS: atom_id res chain seq x y z
N ALA A 1 4.76 -0.64 -11.07
CA ALA A 1 4.65 0.74 -11.63
C ALA A 1 3.79 1.58 -10.68
N ASN A 2 3.78 2.91 -10.82
CA ASN A 2 3.52 3.94 -9.79
C ASN A 2 4.51 3.92 -8.61
N SER A 3 4.83 2.74 -8.07
CA SER A 3 5.86 2.53 -7.04
C SER A 3 7.26 2.23 -7.58
N GLY A 4 7.49 2.27 -8.89
CA GLY A 4 8.78 1.92 -9.48
C GLY A 4 9.26 0.46 -9.26
N LYS A 5 8.35 -0.45 -8.88
CA LYS A 5 8.65 -1.83 -8.39
C LYS A 5 9.35 -1.87 -7.03
N ASP A 6 9.32 -0.76 -6.29
CA ASP A 6 9.80 -0.65 -4.94
C ASP A 6 8.59 -0.50 -3.99
N PRO A 7 8.27 -1.53 -3.19
CA PRO A 7 7.10 -1.50 -2.31
C PRO A 7 7.15 -0.35 -1.30
N SER A 8 8.36 0.06 -0.87
CA SER A 8 8.55 1.14 0.09
C SER A 8 8.10 2.52 -0.43
N GLN A 9 7.90 2.66 -1.75
CA GLN A 9 7.38 3.88 -2.35
C GLN A 9 5.86 3.96 -2.37
N GLN A 10 5.13 2.87 -2.09
CA GLN A 10 3.67 2.88 -2.07
C GLN A 10 3.06 3.93 -1.13
N PRO A 11 3.58 4.16 0.10
CA PRO A 11 3.07 5.22 0.97
C PRO A 11 3.21 6.62 0.37
N ALA A 12 4.32 6.92 -0.31
CA ALA A 12 4.53 8.21 -0.96
C ALA A 12 3.59 8.41 -2.16
N VAL A 13 3.33 7.35 -2.92
CA VAL A 13 2.35 7.36 -4.02
C VAL A 13 0.94 7.58 -3.48
N LEU A 14 0.58 6.92 -2.37
CA LEU A 14 -0.69 7.13 -1.70
C LEU A 14 -0.84 8.58 -1.24
N GLU A 15 0.18 9.15 -0.58
CA GLU A 15 0.12 10.54 -0.12
C GLU A 15 -0.06 11.52 -1.28
N ASN A 16 0.52 11.24 -2.45
CA ASN A 16 0.29 12.06 -3.65
C ASN A 16 -1.18 12.01 -4.11
N ALA A 17 -1.82 10.84 -4.08
CA ALA A 17 -3.24 10.72 -4.39
C ALA A 17 -4.12 11.40 -3.33
N LEU A 18 -3.77 11.27 -2.06
CA LEU A 18 -4.48 11.92 -0.94
C LEU A 18 -4.37 13.44 -1.03
N THR A 19 -3.20 13.99 -1.37
CA THR A 19 -3.02 15.44 -1.59
C THR A 19 -3.96 15.96 -2.68
N GLN A 20 -4.18 15.19 -3.75
CA GLN A 20 -5.13 15.56 -4.79
C GLN A 20 -6.58 15.55 -4.28
N ILE A 21 -6.94 14.59 -3.42
CA ILE A 21 -8.24 14.53 -2.76
C ILE A 21 -8.44 15.75 -1.84
N GLU A 22 -7.43 16.09 -1.02
CA GLU A 22 -7.45 17.29 -0.15
C GLU A 22 -7.59 18.58 -0.96
N ALA A 23 -7.03 18.62 -2.18
CA ALA A 23 -7.18 19.75 -3.10
C ALA A 23 -8.54 19.79 -3.83
N GLY A 24 -9.46 18.87 -3.53
CA GLY A 24 -10.82 18.84 -4.08
C GLY A 24 -10.98 18.01 -5.36
N SER A 25 -10.05 17.11 -5.68
CA SER A 25 -10.14 16.27 -6.88
C SER A 25 -11.21 15.18 -6.75
N ASP A 26 -12.37 15.33 -7.37
CA ASP A 26 -13.48 14.37 -7.26
C ASP A 26 -13.37 13.13 -8.18
N CYS A 27 -12.30 13.01 -8.96
CA CYS A 27 -12.13 11.92 -9.92
C CYS A 27 -11.41 10.67 -9.35
N ILE A 28 -10.82 10.77 -8.16
CA ILE A 28 -10.13 9.64 -7.50
C ILE A 28 -11.14 8.90 -6.62
N HIS A 29 -11.57 7.72 -7.07
CA HIS A 29 -12.58 6.93 -6.37
C HIS A 29 -11.99 5.84 -5.46
N ALA A 30 -10.83 5.31 -5.83
CA ALA A 30 -10.17 4.23 -5.10
C ALA A 30 -8.66 4.24 -5.34
N VAL A 31 -7.94 3.59 -4.43
CA VAL A 31 -6.52 3.27 -4.54
C VAL A 31 -6.34 1.77 -4.33
N MET A 32 -5.24 1.22 -4.84
CA MET A 32 -4.85 -0.17 -4.64
C MET A 32 -3.48 -0.20 -3.96
N ILE A 33 -3.33 -1.01 -2.93
CA ILE A 33 -2.10 -1.18 -2.15
C ILE A 33 -1.76 -2.67 -2.12
N GLU A 34 -0.53 -3.00 -2.49
CA GLU A 34 0.02 -4.35 -2.36
C GLU A 34 0.68 -4.49 -0.98
N SER A 35 -0.01 -5.19 -0.08
CA SER A 35 0.39 -5.40 1.31
C SER A 35 0.35 -6.87 1.69
N HIS A 36 1.18 -7.25 2.66
CA HIS A 36 1.18 -8.58 3.25
C HIS A 36 1.59 -8.49 4.73
N LEU A 37 1.53 -9.61 5.45
CA LEU A 37 1.90 -9.65 6.88
C LEU A 37 3.33 -9.17 7.13
N LYS A 38 4.27 -9.52 6.25
CA LYS A 38 5.66 -9.07 6.24
C LYS A 38 5.98 -8.42 4.90
N GLU A 39 6.88 -7.46 4.94
CA GLU A 39 7.31 -6.71 3.76
C GLU A 39 8.14 -7.56 2.77
N GLY A 40 8.30 -7.00 1.57
CA GLY A 40 9.14 -7.56 0.52
C GLY A 40 8.49 -8.71 -0.24
N SER A 41 9.34 -9.51 -0.89
CA SER A 41 8.95 -10.75 -1.55
C SER A 41 10.06 -11.79 -1.40
N GLN A 42 9.70 -13.05 -1.69
CA GLN A 42 10.58 -14.19 -1.64
C GLN A 42 10.52 -14.97 -2.96
N SER A 43 11.60 -15.66 -3.30
CA SER A 43 11.69 -16.43 -4.54
C SER A 43 10.79 -17.68 -4.50
N PHE A 44 10.22 -18.03 -5.66
CA PHE A 44 9.42 -19.24 -5.87
C PHE A 44 9.65 -19.77 -7.30
N PRO A 45 9.65 -21.11 -7.55
CA PRO A 45 9.30 -22.23 -6.67
C PRO A 45 10.39 -22.64 -5.65
N ARG A 46 9.97 -23.02 -4.44
CA ARG A 46 10.78 -23.59 -3.33
C ARG A 46 9.95 -24.57 -2.49
N PRO A 47 10.57 -25.50 -1.72
CA PRO A 47 9.86 -26.34 -0.75
C PRO A 47 9.01 -25.50 0.21
N LEU A 48 7.82 -26.00 0.56
CA LEU A 48 6.85 -25.24 1.36
C LEU A 48 7.37 -24.90 2.76
N ASP A 49 8.17 -25.78 3.35
CA ASP A 49 8.81 -25.62 4.65
C ASP A 49 10.00 -24.65 4.66
N GLU A 50 10.45 -24.22 3.48
CA GLU A 50 11.48 -23.18 3.30
C GLU A 50 10.89 -21.79 2.96
N LEU A 51 9.56 -21.67 2.84
CA LEU A 51 8.91 -20.40 2.59
C LEU A 51 8.71 -19.61 3.89
N ASP A 52 9.05 -18.33 3.84
CA ASP A 52 8.79 -17.42 4.94
C ASP A 52 7.29 -17.15 5.05
N TYR A 53 6.69 -17.55 6.17
CA TYR A 53 5.29 -17.25 6.43
C TYR A 53 5.05 -15.74 6.41
N GLY A 54 4.05 -15.33 5.63
CA GLY A 54 3.64 -13.94 5.56
C GLY A 54 4.44 -13.07 4.59
N VAL A 55 5.30 -13.63 3.73
CA VAL A 55 6.04 -12.88 2.68
C VAL A 55 5.51 -13.26 1.30
N SER A 56 5.28 -12.27 0.42
CA SER A 56 4.77 -12.50 -0.94
C SER A 56 5.72 -13.36 -1.79
N ILE A 57 5.18 -14.26 -2.62
CA ILE A 57 5.96 -15.06 -3.59
C ILE A 57 5.98 -14.46 -5.01
N THR A 58 5.35 -13.29 -5.19
CA THR A 58 5.24 -12.58 -6.47
C THR A 58 5.89 -11.19 -6.36
N ASP A 59 5.09 -10.13 -6.45
CA ASP A 59 5.54 -8.75 -6.30
C ASP A 59 5.76 -8.43 -4.82
N GLY A 60 6.69 -7.51 -4.55
CA GLY A 60 6.99 -7.08 -3.19
C GLY A 60 5.84 -6.30 -2.57
N CYS A 61 5.58 -6.54 -1.28
CA CYS A 61 4.53 -5.86 -0.54
C CYS A 61 5.10 -4.94 0.55
N ILE A 62 4.33 -3.95 0.99
CA ILE A 62 4.57 -3.32 2.29
C ILE A 62 4.13 -4.27 3.43
N GLY A 63 4.71 -4.08 4.61
CA GLY A 63 4.35 -4.84 5.81
C GLY A 63 3.03 -4.40 6.44
N TRP A 64 2.63 -5.11 7.49
CA TRP A 64 1.39 -4.82 8.21
C TRP A 64 1.38 -3.42 8.84
N ASP A 65 2.49 -3.00 9.44
CA ASP A 65 2.59 -1.71 10.13
C ASP A 65 2.43 -0.53 9.16
N GLU A 66 3.11 -0.55 8.01
CA GLU A 66 2.89 0.45 6.96
C GLU A 66 1.47 0.39 6.39
N THR A 67 0.87 -0.80 6.28
CA THR A 67 -0.51 -0.95 5.78
C THR A 67 -1.49 -0.26 6.72
N GLU A 68 -1.37 -0.49 8.01
CA GLU A 68 -2.19 0.18 9.02
C GLU A 68 -2.03 1.70 8.95
N ALA A 69 -0.78 2.19 8.87
CA ALA A 69 -0.51 3.61 8.77
C ALA A 69 -1.14 4.24 7.51
N CYS A 70 -1.00 3.58 6.35
CA CYS A 70 -1.58 4.02 5.09
C CYS A 70 -3.11 4.13 5.17
N LEU A 71 -3.78 3.10 5.69
CA LEU A 71 -5.24 3.08 5.78
C LEU A 71 -5.78 4.13 6.75
N ARG A 72 -5.12 4.31 7.90
CA ARG A 72 -5.50 5.34 8.87
C ARG A 72 -5.35 6.75 8.30
N ARG A 73 -4.23 7.03 7.61
CA ARG A 73 -4.00 8.31 6.94
C ARG A 73 -5.03 8.57 5.85
N ALA A 74 -5.32 7.58 5.01
CA ALA A 74 -6.34 7.71 3.98
C ALA A 74 -7.74 7.98 4.56
N ALA A 75 -8.11 7.29 5.64
CA ALA A 75 -9.38 7.51 6.31
C ALA A 75 -9.50 8.94 6.88
N GLU A 76 -8.46 9.45 7.54
CA GLU A 76 -8.42 10.83 8.04
C GLU A 76 -8.67 11.87 6.93
N VAL A 77 -7.94 11.73 5.81
CA VAL A 77 -8.05 12.65 4.67
C VAL A 77 -9.42 12.61 4.03
N VAL A 78 -9.94 11.40 3.78
CA VAL A 78 -11.23 11.22 3.11
C VAL A 78 -12.35 11.74 3.98
N ASP A 79 -12.33 11.49 5.29
CA ASP A 79 -13.33 12.02 6.23
C ASP A 79 -13.39 13.55 6.20
N LYS A 80 -12.22 14.19 6.29
CA LYS A 80 -12.11 15.65 6.24
C LYS A 80 -12.48 16.25 4.89
N SER A 81 -12.15 15.59 3.79
CA SER A 81 -12.27 16.19 2.44
C SER A 81 -13.60 15.87 1.75
N ARG A 82 -14.34 14.86 2.23
CA ARG A 82 -15.59 14.39 1.59
C ARG A 82 -16.82 14.46 2.47
N PHE A 83 -16.64 14.38 3.79
CA PHE A 83 -17.76 14.18 4.71
C PHE A 83 -17.85 15.27 5.79
N SER A 84 -16.79 16.04 6.01
CA SER A 84 -16.77 17.26 6.84
C SER A 84 -16.98 18.52 5.98
#